data_AF-A0AA85ES00-F1
#
_entry.id   AF-A0AA85ES00-F1
#
_cell.length_a   1.000
_cell.length_b   1.000
_cell.length_c   1.000
_cell.angle_alpha   90.00
_cell.angle_beta   90.00
_cell.angle_gamma   90.00
#
_symmetry.space_group_name_H-M   'P 1'
#
loop_
_entity.id
_entity.type
_entity.pdbx_description
1 polymer ?
#
loop_
_entity_poly.entity_id
_entity_poly.type
_entity_poly.pdbx_seq_one_letter_code
_entity_poly.pdbx_strand_id
1 'polypeptide(L)'
;MSEEIVTGSVHSICSLIDEYTACRDVKNVEEQFILLYQCIQDSDLPYVVQWVCNWLGKLCLLDDSSVLPVFEQGLLEISTSFDCDQCVLLLQGCLNTYSNVGYFTRILKAISVCAIKIELKYFGRIKGVFNSCEDSVKNFAGNDLSCALYASADLFRNIFSPTSVRLLNPADKCFLRHHNLYMISMLLYTDSKDKDELPTLFMKNLSNVCEGLYTFYLSCRRLLLTSPDTVLYGKTAASVIVPSWIQLLYYFFTSHTHELYKFWPLVFTHEYWIDLICPLVHFLLDVSRSNSRFKSCKADLIDFSEEKFHPDRYFRLRQFALHFIGSLFRKNRCSLQRAWWDPHRFKLLEYLEVLATEPVSNETLPNHITQAISYIEQIVSSSTYLARFHIYAKFLEPTQDNVHHGWRGHVITLFKNHLHNLVQSIIDSKVQSEVSDPENSANSCYSEDVKRIFKYVFRYPLPFSSQEDLIDESSWLLSALNLALYVFMKSKSYPSPLISYIVKLMTITSDGKISYFSEFLCNLKSCLDQHIAQYQARISAFQTTLCNTGDTKETNRLISELGVQESIMLRLRLLEMTFHQTQTLYLQFESTSYM
;
A
#
# COMPACT_ATOMS: atom_id res chain seq x y z
N MET A 1 5.81 16.89 67.84
CA MET A 1 6.00 18.06 66.95
C MET A 1 4.64 18.66 66.72
N SER A 2 4.53 19.93 67.01
CA SER A 2 3.30 20.73 67.00
C SER A 2 2.70 20.81 65.60
N GLU A 3 1.39 20.54 65.52
CA GLU A 3 0.52 20.91 64.41
C GLU A 3 0.43 22.44 64.34
N GLU A 4 1.36 23.08 63.64
CA GLU A 4 1.14 24.42 63.13
C GLU A 4 0.37 24.29 61.82
N ILE A 5 -0.90 24.72 61.83
CA ILE A 5 -1.68 24.96 60.63
C ILE A 5 -0.99 26.12 59.90
N VAL A 6 -0.10 25.78 58.97
CA VAL A 6 0.54 26.72 58.07
C VAL A 6 -0.56 27.36 57.23
N THR A 7 -0.89 28.61 57.52
CA THR A 7 -1.67 29.48 56.60
C THR A 7 -0.74 29.89 55.46
N GLY A 8 -0.38 28.90 54.64
CA GLY A 8 0.61 29.02 53.59
C GLY A 8 0.02 29.68 52.36
N SER A 9 0.78 30.58 51.73
CA SER A 9 0.52 30.96 50.34
C SER A 9 0.55 29.71 49.45
N VAL A 10 -0.14 29.76 48.29
CA VAL A 10 -0.17 28.66 47.31
C VAL A 10 1.24 28.09 47.03
N HIS A 11 2.25 28.95 46.92
CA HIS A 11 3.64 28.56 46.68
C HIS A 11 4.25 27.79 47.86
N SER A 12 3.91 28.15 49.10
CA SER A 12 4.36 27.43 50.30
C SER A 12 3.77 26.03 50.36
N ILE A 13 2.49 25.87 50.00
CA ILE A 13 1.83 24.57 49.98
C ILE A 13 2.43 23.68 48.89
N CYS A 14 2.65 24.23 47.68
CA CYS A 14 3.35 23.51 46.60
C CYS A 14 4.76 23.06 47.02
N SER A 15 5.52 23.90 47.73
CA SER A 15 6.86 23.52 48.23
C SER A 15 6.80 22.37 49.24
N LEU A 16 5.81 22.34 50.13
CA LEU A 16 5.63 21.22 51.06
C LEU A 16 5.26 19.93 50.31
N ILE A 17 4.41 20.03 49.28
CA ILE A 17 4.10 18.89 48.42
C ILE A 17 5.36 18.39 47.70
N ASP A 18 6.25 19.27 47.23
CA ASP A 18 7.52 18.90 46.62
C ASP A 18 8.38 18.06 47.59
N GLU A 19 8.48 18.48 48.85
CA GLU A 19 9.23 17.79 49.91
C GLU A 19 8.62 16.41 50.24
N TYR A 20 7.30 16.33 50.43
CA TYR A 20 6.64 15.06 50.71
C TYR A 20 6.66 14.11 49.51
N THR A 21 6.60 14.64 48.29
CA THR A 21 6.76 13.87 47.05
C THR A 21 8.16 13.27 46.96
N ALA A 22 9.21 14.03 47.29
CA ALA A 22 10.58 13.54 47.32
C ALA A 22 10.78 12.38 48.32
N CYS A 23 10.02 12.40 49.42
CA CYS A 23 10.01 11.33 50.43
C CYS A 23 8.99 10.20 50.14
N ARG A 24 8.20 10.30 49.06
CA ARG A 24 7.09 9.39 48.72
C ARG A 24 6.04 9.24 49.83
N ASP A 25 5.80 10.31 50.58
CA ASP A 25 4.80 10.34 51.64
C ASP A 25 3.41 10.66 51.07
N VAL A 26 2.78 9.64 50.47
CA VAL A 26 1.51 9.73 49.75
C VAL A 26 0.42 10.40 50.59
N LYS A 27 0.32 10.05 51.88
CA LYS A 27 -0.73 10.56 52.78
C LYS A 27 -0.59 12.07 52.98
N ASN A 28 0.63 12.53 53.27
CA ASN A 28 0.87 13.97 53.46
C ASN A 28 0.73 14.74 52.14
N VAL A 29 1.09 14.13 50.99
CA VAL A 29 0.82 14.74 49.67
C VAL A 29 -0.69 14.94 49.46
N GLU A 30 -1.52 13.93 49.74
CA GLU A 30 -2.98 14.03 49.64
C GLU A 30 -3.56 15.11 50.56
N GLU A 31 -3.14 15.16 51.82
CA GLU A 31 -3.59 16.17 52.79
C GLU A 31 -3.25 17.59 52.34
N GLN A 32 -2.04 17.80 51.80
CA GLN A 32 -1.64 19.12 51.29
C GLN A 32 -2.35 19.51 49.99
N PHE A 33 -2.72 18.56 49.11
CA PHE A 33 -3.56 18.84 47.95
C PHE A 33 -4.96 19.35 48.36
N ILE A 34 -5.55 18.80 49.42
CA ILE A 34 -6.85 19.27 49.95
C ILE A 34 -6.74 20.73 50.41
N LEU A 35 -5.66 21.07 51.13
CA LEU A 35 -5.39 22.45 51.55
C LEU A 35 -5.15 23.36 50.36
N LEU A 36 -4.41 22.90 49.36
CA LEU A 36 -4.14 23.65 48.13
C LEU A 36 -5.44 24.07 47.46
N TYR A 37 -6.41 23.18 47.27
CA TYR A 37 -7.69 23.52 46.61
C TYR A 37 -8.50 24.59 47.32
N GLN A 38 -8.42 24.64 48.65
CA GLN A 38 -9.12 25.64 49.45
C GLN A 38 -8.49 27.04 49.34
N CYS A 39 -7.22 27.10 48.92
CA CYS A 39 -6.44 28.34 48.89
C CYS A 39 -6.23 28.92 47.49
N ILE A 40 -6.44 28.15 46.41
CA ILE A 40 -6.25 28.63 45.03
C ILE A 40 -7.24 29.75 44.72
N GLN A 41 -6.73 30.87 44.21
CA GLN A 41 -7.51 31.90 43.52
C GLN A 41 -7.33 31.79 42.00
N ASP A 42 -8.22 32.37 41.21
CA ASP A 42 -8.15 32.32 39.74
C ASP A 42 -6.81 32.85 39.17
N SER A 43 -6.17 33.81 39.87
CA SER A 43 -4.85 34.33 39.51
C SER A 43 -3.70 33.34 39.72
N ASP A 44 -3.88 32.36 40.62
CA ASP A 44 -2.87 31.34 40.93
C ASP A 44 -2.98 30.12 40.01
N LEU A 45 -4.12 29.95 39.35
CA LEU A 45 -4.43 28.79 38.50
C LEU A 45 -3.37 28.51 37.42
N PRO A 46 -2.81 29.51 36.68
CA PRO A 46 -1.74 29.25 35.72
C PRO A 46 -0.48 28.64 36.34
N TYR A 47 -0.09 29.12 37.53
CA TYR A 47 1.07 28.60 38.25
C TYR A 47 0.82 27.18 38.73
N VAL A 48 -0.32 26.93 39.37
CA VAL A 48 -0.63 25.61 39.95
C VAL A 48 -0.80 24.56 38.86
N VAL A 49 -1.52 24.86 37.77
CA VAL A 49 -1.68 23.92 36.65
C VAL A 49 -0.32 23.56 36.06
N GLN A 50 0.54 24.55 35.78
CA GLN A 50 1.88 24.28 35.26
C GLN A 50 2.72 23.46 36.25
N TRP A 51 2.64 23.75 37.55
CA TRP A 51 3.38 23.04 38.59
C TRP A 51 2.93 21.57 38.71
N VAL A 52 1.61 21.31 38.78
CA VAL A 52 1.05 19.93 38.82
C VAL A 52 1.45 19.18 37.54
N CYS A 53 1.32 19.81 36.38
CA CYS A 53 1.70 19.21 35.10
C CYS A 53 3.21 18.91 35.03
N ASN A 54 4.08 19.75 35.58
CA ASN A 54 5.52 19.46 35.62
C ASN A 54 5.83 18.23 36.50
N TRP A 55 5.16 18.10 37.65
CA TRP A 55 5.32 16.92 38.50
C TRP A 55 4.77 15.64 37.87
N LEU A 56 3.59 15.71 37.26
CA LEU A 56 3.04 14.59 36.49
C LEU A 56 4.03 14.10 35.43
N GLY A 57 4.67 15.01 34.69
CA GLY A 57 5.68 14.66 33.71
C GLY A 57 6.88 13.93 34.33
N LYS A 58 7.42 14.45 35.44
CA LYS A 58 8.52 13.81 36.18
C LYS A 58 8.14 12.43 36.71
N LEU A 59 6.96 12.30 37.32
CA LEU A 59 6.48 11.04 37.90
C LEU A 59 6.19 9.99 36.83
N CYS A 60 5.67 10.39 35.67
CA CYS A 60 5.52 9.49 34.52
C CYS A 60 6.86 9.03 33.93
N LEU A 61 7.90 9.86 33.95
CA LEU A 61 9.24 9.44 33.53
C LEU A 61 9.92 8.48 34.52
N LEU A 62 9.54 8.55 35.79
CA LEU A 62 10.05 7.70 36.87
C LEU A 62 9.22 6.43 37.08
N ASP A 63 8.13 6.25 36.32
CA ASP A 63 7.14 5.18 36.50
C ASP A 63 6.68 5.02 37.97
N ASP A 64 6.49 6.14 38.68
CA ASP A 64 6.12 6.11 40.11
C ASP A 64 4.65 5.70 40.27
N SER A 65 4.40 4.48 40.70
CA SER A 65 3.03 3.95 40.87
C SER A 65 2.32 4.44 42.12
N SER A 66 3.03 5.10 43.05
CA SER A 66 2.53 5.45 44.37
C SER A 66 2.01 6.88 44.47
N VAL A 67 2.78 7.85 43.99
CA VAL A 67 2.44 9.28 44.10
C VAL A 67 1.73 9.80 42.85
N LEU A 68 1.99 9.20 41.68
CA LEU A 68 1.37 9.60 40.41
C LEU A 68 -0.17 9.65 40.44
N PRO A 69 -0.90 8.69 41.05
CA PRO A 69 -2.36 8.77 41.13
C PRO A 69 -2.86 10.00 41.91
N VAL A 70 -2.11 10.45 42.93
CA VAL A 70 -2.48 11.63 43.73
C VAL A 70 -2.42 12.89 42.89
N PHE A 71 -1.36 13.07 42.09
CA PHE A 71 -1.25 14.21 41.18
C PHE A 71 -2.26 14.14 40.02
N GLU A 72 -2.64 12.93 39.56
CA GLU A 72 -3.69 12.76 38.57
C GLU A 72 -5.05 13.21 39.12
N GLN A 73 -5.40 12.77 40.34
CA GLN A 73 -6.60 13.23 41.03
C GLN A 73 -6.53 14.74 41.32
N GLY A 74 -5.34 15.20 41.72
CA GLY A 74 -4.82 16.57 41.67
C GLY A 74 -5.43 17.42 40.55
N LEU A 75 -5.04 17.04 39.35
CA LEU A 75 -5.38 17.74 38.12
C LEU A 75 -6.87 17.63 37.77
N LEU A 76 -7.51 16.50 38.07
CA LEU A 76 -8.94 16.29 37.83
C LEU A 76 -9.80 17.20 38.70
N GLU A 77 -9.45 17.35 39.98
CA GLU A 77 -10.16 18.22 40.91
C GLU A 77 -10.05 19.69 40.50
N ILE A 78 -8.86 20.11 40.04
CA ILE A 78 -8.68 21.45 39.46
C ILE A 78 -9.59 21.65 38.24
N SER A 79 -9.66 20.65 37.36
CA SER A 79 -10.48 20.68 36.15
C SER A 79 -11.99 20.68 36.44
N THR A 80 -12.42 20.13 37.58
CA THR A 80 -13.82 20.18 37.99
C THR A 80 -14.21 21.47 38.70
N SER A 81 -13.28 22.08 39.43
CA SER A 81 -13.62 23.09 40.44
C SER A 81 -13.36 24.54 40.01
N PHE A 82 -12.55 24.76 38.97
CA PHE A 82 -12.21 26.09 38.45
C PHE A 82 -12.77 26.37 37.05
N ASP A 83 -12.56 27.59 36.54
CA ASP A 83 -13.04 28.03 35.22
C ASP A 83 -12.56 27.10 34.10
N CYS A 84 -13.52 26.50 33.40
CA CYS A 84 -13.22 25.47 32.41
C CYS A 84 -12.51 26.03 31.17
N ASP A 85 -12.79 27.28 30.77
CA ASP A 85 -12.14 27.88 29.61
C ASP A 85 -10.66 28.13 29.89
N GLN A 86 -10.35 28.69 31.07
CA GLN A 86 -8.98 28.93 31.52
C GLN A 86 -8.22 27.62 31.72
N CYS A 87 -8.85 26.61 32.36
CA CYS A 87 -8.26 25.28 32.53
C CYS A 87 -7.92 24.62 31.18
N VAL A 88 -8.82 24.64 30.20
CA VAL A 88 -8.55 24.05 28.87
C VAL A 88 -7.37 24.73 28.20
N LEU A 89 -7.30 26.05 28.21
CA LEU A 89 -6.19 26.79 27.59
C LEU A 89 -4.84 26.45 28.23
N LEU A 90 -4.79 26.41 29.56
CA LEU A 90 -3.57 26.07 30.31
C LEU A 90 -3.14 24.62 30.05
N LEU A 91 -4.07 23.67 30.19
CA LEU A 91 -3.80 22.25 29.98
C LEU A 91 -3.42 21.92 28.54
N GLN A 92 -4.03 22.61 27.57
CA GLN A 92 -3.64 22.50 26.16
C GLN A 92 -2.17 22.90 25.96
N GLY A 93 -1.72 23.97 26.62
CA GLY A 93 -0.31 24.38 26.63
C GLY A 93 0.61 23.31 27.23
N CYS A 94 0.12 22.50 28.16
CA CYS A 94 0.89 21.45 28.82
C CYS A 94 0.97 20.12 28.03
N LEU A 95 0.04 19.83 27.13
CA LEU A 95 -0.08 18.51 26.44
C LEU A 95 1.24 18.01 25.81
N ASN A 96 2.02 18.91 25.24
CA ASN A 96 3.26 18.60 24.51
C ASN A 96 4.54 18.85 25.32
N THR A 97 4.44 19.12 26.63
CA THR A 97 5.60 19.46 27.47
C THR A 97 6.57 18.28 27.62
N TYR A 98 6.04 17.06 27.73
CA TYR A 98 6.82 15.83 27.87
C TYR A 98 6.44 14.84 26.77
N SER A 99 7.44 14.26 26.12
CA SER A 99 7.28 13.20 25.12
C SER A 99 7.03 11.84 25.78
N ASN A 100 5.98 11.74 26.61
CA ASN A 100 5.59 10.53 27.33
C ASN A 100 4.07 10.31 27.19
N VAL A 101 3.66 9.11 26.78
CA VAL A 101 2.25 8.80 26.52
C VAL A 101 1.39 8.78 27.79
N GLY A 102 1.95 8.34 28.91
CA GLY A 102 1.27 8.30 30.20
C GLY A 102 0.94 9.70 30.72
N TYR A 103 1.84 10.66 30.47
CA TYR A 103 1.63 12.07 30.75
C TYR A 103 0.53 12.67 29.85
N PHE A 104 0.66 12.49 28.53
CA PHE A 104 -0.32 12.94 27.54
C PHE A 104 -1.74 12.46 27.87
N THR A 105 -1.89 11.17 28.17
CA THR A 105 -3.18 10.55 28.50
C THR A 105 -3.83 11.17 29.73
N ARG A 106 -3.05 11.48 30.77
CA ARG A 106 -3.55 12.08 32.02
C ARG A 106 -4.01 13.51 31.82
N ILE A 107 -3.25 14.30 31.05
CA ILE A 107 -3.68 15.67 30.71
C ILE A 107 -4.95 15.63 29.87
N LEU A 108 -5.05 14.76 28.87
CA LEU A 108 -6.28 14.64 28.07
C LEU A 108 -7.50 14.28 28.91
N LYS A 109 -7.33 13.43 29.92
CA LYS A 109 -8.41 13.08 30.86
C LYS A 109 -8.92 14.32 31.61
N ALA A 110 -8.01 15.16 32.09
CA ALA A 110 -8.35 16.44 32.72
C ALA A 110 -9.03 17.42 31.75
N ILE A 111 -8.50 17.56 30.54
CA ILE A 111 -9.11 18.37 29.48
C ILE A 111 -10.53 17.88 29.15
N SER A 112 -10.77 16.57 29.14
CA SER A 112 -12.07 15.96 28.86
C SER A 112 -13.15 16.45 29.82
N VAL A 113 -12.82 16.55 31.11
CA VAL A 113 -13.75 17.05 32.15
C VAL A 113 -14.19 18.48 31.84
N CYS A 114 -13.24 19.37 31.50
CA CYS A 114 -13.55 20.75 31.15
C CYS A 114 -14.30 20.86 29.81
N ALA A 115 -13.86 20.11 28.80
CA ALA A 115 -14.42 20.16 27.45
C ALA A 115 -15.89 19.71 27.41
N ILE A 116 -16.28 18.73 28.23
CA ILE A 116 -17.68 18.31 28.40
C ILE A 116 -18.55 19.48 28.87
N LYS A 117 -18.06 20.29 29.83
CA LYS A 117 -18.80 21.44 30.38
C LYS A 117 -18.88 22.62 29.42
N ILE A 118 -17.82 22.87 28.63
CA ILE A 118 -17.81 23.92 27.61
C ILE A 118 -18.82 23.59 26.48
N GLU A 119 -18.94 22.31 26.14
CA GLU A 119 -19.76 21.78 25.04
C GLU A 119 -19.30 22.24 23.64
N LEU A 120 -19.70 21.50 22.60
CA LEU A 120 -19.36 21.84 21.20
C LEU A 120 -19.95 23.16 20.70
N LYS A 121 -20.95 23.75 21.39
CA LYS A 121 -21.52 25.05 21.00
C LYS A 121 -20.48 26.18 21.03
N TYR A 122 -19.41 26.03 21.82
CA TYR A 122 -18.27 26.94 21.87
C TYR A 122 -17.01 26.29 21.30
N PHE A 123 -17.15 25.61 20.16
CA PHE A 123 -16.09 24.84 19.53
C PHE A 123 -14.75 25.60 19.40
N GLY A 124 -14.78 26.89 19.10
CA GLY A 124 -13.57 27.72 19.01
C GLY A 124 -12.67 27.66 20.26
N ARG A 125 -13.24 27.45 21.45
CA ARG A 125 -12.51 27.36 22.72
C ARG A 125 -11.78 26.04 22.93
N ILE A 126 -12.30 24.95 22.35
CA ILE A 126 -11.72 23.61 22.47
C ILE A 126 -10.99 23.16 21.19
N LYS A 127 -11.12 23.90 20.08
CA LYS A 127 -10.50 23.58 18.79
C LYS A 127 -8.99 23.35 18.90
N GLY A 128 -8.30 24.13 19.72
CA GLY A 128 -6.85 24.01 19.93
C GLY A 128 -6.41 22.67 20.54
N VAL A 129 -7.28 22.02 21.32
CA VAL A 129 -7.04 20.69 21.88
C VAL A 129 -6.91 19.65 20.76
N PHE A 130 -7.77 19.70 19.75
CA PHE A 130 -7.74 18.78 18.61
C PHE A 130 -6.42 18.88 17.84
N ASN A 131 -5.98 20.11 17.53
CA ASN A 131 -4.67 20.33 16.89
C ASN A 131 -3.52 19.78 17.74
N SER A 132 -3.58 20.04 19.06
CA SER A 132 -2.56 19.54 19.99
C SER A 132 -2.51 18.02 20.01
N CYS A 133 -3.66 17.34 19.96
CA CYS A 133 -3.73 15.88 19.82
C CYS A 133 -3.08 15.40 18.54
N GLU A 134 -3.35 16.03 17.38
CA GLU A 134 -2.70 15.67 16.11
C GLU A 134 -1.19 15.78 16.22
N ASP A 135 -0.68 16.89 16.77
CA ASP A 135 0.75 17.13 16.94
C ASP A 135 1.38 16.13 17.92
N SER A 136 0.70 15.76 19.00
CA SER A 136 1.20 14.76 19.95
C SER A 136 1.28 13.37 19.32
N VAL A 137 0.23 12.89 18.65
CA VAL A 137 0.21 11.52 18.10
C VAL A 137 1.27 11.29 17.03
N LYS A 138 1.72 12.34 16.33
CA LYS A 138 2.81 12.25 15.36
C LYS A 138 4.14 11.84 15.97
N ASN A 139 4.34 12.15 17.25
CA ASN A 139 5.58 11.91 17.97
C ASN A 139 5.62 10.54 18.66
N PHE A 140 4.51 9.81 18.70
CA PHE A 140 4.44 8.47 19.27
C PHE A 140 4.54 7.38 18.20
N ALA A 141 5.01 6.20 18.61
CA ALA A 141 5.11 5.01 17.75
C ALA A 141 4.68 3.75 18.50
N GLY A 142 4.31 2.70 17.77
CA GLY A 142 4.01 1.38 18.34
C GLY A 142 2.88 1.41 19.37
N ASN A 143 3.14 0.88 20.57
CA ASN A 143 2.15 0.80 21.65
C ASN A 143 1.80 2.18 22.22
N ASP A 144 2.76 3.10 22.32
CA ASP A 144 2.52 4.45 22.81
C ASP A 144 1.57 5.21 21.88
N LEU A 145 1.71 5.03 20.57
CA LEU A 145 0.75 5.58 19.61
C LEU A 145 -0.65 5.01 19.83
N SER A 146 -0.76 3.70 20.06
CA SER A 146 -2.05 3.06 20.35
C SER A 146 -2.72 3.67 21.59
N CYS A 147 -1.96 3.84 22.69
CA CYS A 147 -2.46 4.44 23.92
C CYS A 147 -2.88 5.90 23.72
N ALA A 148 -2.09 6.70 22.99
CA ALA A 148 -2.42 8.09 22.69
C ALA A 148 -3.70 8.21 21.85
N LEU A 149 -3.89 7.31 20.88
CA LEU A 149 -5.11 7.26 20.06
C LEU A 149 -6.34 6.85 20.88
N TYR A 150 -6.22 5.91 21.82
CA TYR A 150 -7.31 5.56 22.74
C TYR A 150 -7.72 6.76 23.60
N ALA A 151 -6.74 7.41 24.24
CA ALA A 151 -6.99 8.60 25.06
C ALA A 151 -7.70 9.72 24.27
N SER A 152 -7.27 9.94 23.03
CA SER A 152 -7.89 10.91 22.13
C SER A 152 -9.31 10.48 21.74
N ALA A 153 -9.52 9.22 21.39
CA ALA A 153 -10.83 8.68 21.03
C ALA A 153 -11.84 8.79 22.20
N ASP A 154 -11.40 8.56 23.43
CA ASP A 154 -12.22 8.70 24.64
C ASP A 154 -12.63 10.15 24.90
N LEU A 155 -11.68 11.10 24.77
CA LEU A 155 -11.98 12.54 24.81
C LEU A 155 -13.08 12.88 23.79
N PHE A 156 -12.90 12.45 22.56
CA PHE A 156 -13.81 12.73 21.45
C PHE A 156 -15.19 12.11 21.64
N ARG A 157 -15.26 10.88 22.16
CA ARG A 157 -16.52 10.19 22.45
C ARG A 157 -17.36 11.00 23.45
N ASN A 158 -16.73 11.62 24.43
CA ASN A 158 -17.42 12.41 25.45
C ASN A 158 -17.91 13.77 24.91
N ILE A 159 -17.25 14.30 23.88
CA ILE A 159 -17.57 15.60 23.27
C ILE A 159 -18.60 15.44 22.14
N PHE A 160 -18.46 14.41 21.29
CA PHE A 160 -19.30 14.21 20.10
C PHE A 160 -20.62 13.54 20.44
N SER A 161 -21.66 14.35 20.67
CA SER A 161 -23.05 13.88 20.62
C SER A 161 -23.73 14.31 19.30
N PRO A 162 -24.68 13.52 18.76
CA PRO A 162 -25.42 13.89 17.55
C PRO A 162 -26.15 15.23 17.65
N THR A 163 -26.61 15.61 18.84
CA THR A 163 -27.26 16.89 19.12
C THR A 163 -26.25 18.03 19.12
N SER A 164 -25.11 17.85 19.77
CA SER A 164 -24.06 18.87 19.88
C SER A 164 -23.40 19.18 18.53
N VAL A 165 -23.22 18.17 17.66
CA VAL A 165 -22.61 18.36 16.34
C VAL A 165 -23.53 19.09 15.36
N ARG A 166 -24.87 18.95 15.48
CA ARG A 166 -25.82 19.66 14.61
C ARG A 166 -25.66 21.18 14.68
N LEU A 167 -25.30 21.69 15.86
CA LEU A 167 -25.12 23.11 16.16
C LEU A 167 -23.86 23.73 15.53
N LEU A 168 -22.93 22.90 15.05
CA LEU A 168 -21.71 23.38 14.42
C LEU A 168 -21.97 23.94 13.01
N ASN A 169 -21.25 25.01 12.67
CA ASN A 169 -21.23 25.53 11.31
C ASN A 169 -20.52 24.54 10.35
N PRO A 170 -20.66 24.71 9.03
CA PRO A 170 -20.04 23.83 8.05
C PRO A 170 -18.51 23.76 8.12
N ALA A 171 -17.83 24.86 8.47
CA ALA A 171 -16.37 24.92 8.55
C ALA A 171 -15.84 24.07 9.73
N ASP A 172 -16.49 24.16 10.88
CA ASP A 172 -16.13 23.37 12.07
C ASP A 172 -16.42 21.88 11.87
N LYS A 173 -17.53 21.54 11.21
CA LYS A 173 -17.80 20.16 10.77
C LYS A 173 -16.70 19.66 9.82
N CYS A 174 -16.26 20.48 8.87
CA CYS A 174 -15.18 20.13 7.95
C CYS A 174 -13.85 19.88 8.69
N PHE A 175 -13.50 20.74 9.65
CA PHE A 175 -12.34 20.56 10.50
C PHE A 175 -12.41 19.23 11.27
N LEU A 176 -13.53 18.94 11.92
CA LEU A 176 -13.70 17.71 12.70
C LEU A 176 -13.67 16.44 11.83
N ARG A 177 -14.18 16.51 10.59
CA ARG A 177 -14.05 15.41 9.61
C ARG A 177 -12.59 15.16 9.25
N HIS A 178 -11.84 16.22 8.97
CA HIS A 178 -10.42 16.14 8.70
C HIS A 178 -9.66 15.53 9.88
N HIS A 179 -9.91 16.05 11.09
CA HIS A 179 -9.28 15.57 12.32
C HIS A 179 -9.54 14.08 12.57
N ASN A 180 -10.80 13.62 12.48
CA ASN A 180 -11.11 12.21 12.66
C ASN A 180 -10.45 11.34 11.58
N LEU A 181 -10.43 11.77 10.32
CA LEU A 181 -9.65 11.08 9.30
C LEU A 181 -8.18 11.06 9.67
N TYR A 182 -7.59 12.17 10.12
CA TYR A 182 -6.18 12.23 10.51
C TYR A 182 -5.85 11.19 11.59
N MET A 183 -6.65 11.11 12.65
CA MET A 183 -6.44 10.14 13.73
C MET A 183 -6.58 8.69 13.24
N ILE A 184 -7.52 8.42 12.33
CA ILE A 184 -7.64 7.12 11.67
C ILE A 184 -6.39 6.83 10.84
N SER A 185 -5.82 7.81 10.12
CA SER A 185 -4.61 7.63 9.30
C SER A 185 -3.44 7.07 10.11
N MET A 186 -3.36 7.45 11.38
CA MET A 186 -2.30 7.06 12.30
C MET A 186 -2.40 5.61 12.77
N LEU A 187 -3.57 4.97 12.64
CA LEU A 187 -3.77 3.57 13.03
C LEU A 187 -2.90 2.58 12.22
N LEU A 188 -2.41 2.95 11.01
CA LEU A 188 -1.46 2.12 10.24
C LEU A 188 -0.11 1.93 10.94
N TYR A 189 0.22 2.83 11.86
CA TYR A 189 1.52 2.92 12.48
C TYR A 189 1.53 2.34 13.91
N THR A 190 0.42 1.73 14.34
CA THR A 190 0.33 1.01 15.61
C THR A 190 0.79 -0.44 15.45
N ASP A 191 1.49 -0.94 16.48
CA ASP A 191 1.96 -2.33 16.54
C ASP A 191 1.05 -3.21 17.42
N SER A 192 -0.02 -2.62 18.00
CA SER A 192 -0.89 -3.31 18.95
C SER A 192 -1.75 -4.38 18.27
N LYS A 193 -1.95 -5.50 18.98
CA LYS A 193 -2.81 -6.62 18.57
C LYS A 193 -4.30 -6.32 18.74
N ASP A 194 -4.65 -5.28 19.52
CA ASP A 194 -6.02 -4.85 19.80
C ASP A 194 -6.59 -3.94 18.70
N LYS A 195 -6.53 -4.42 17.45
CA LYS A 195 -6.86 -3.63 16.24
C LYS A 195 -8.36 -3.38 16.03
N ASP A 196 -9.25 -3.99 16.80
CA ASP A 196 -10.67 -3.99 16.45
C ASP A 196 -11.49 -2.87 17.12
N GLU A 197 -11.05 -2.32 18.26
CA GLU A 197 -11.81 -1.32 19.00
C GLU A 197 -11.54 0.12 18.53
N LEU A 198 -10.27 0.51 18.33
CA LEU A 198 -9.91 1.87 17.88
C LEU A 198 -10.57 2.30 16.57
N PRO A 199 -10.57 1.48 15.48
CA PRO A 199 -11.29 1.85 14.26
C PRO A 199 -12.78 2.08 14.52
N THR A 200 -13.39 1.30 15.40
CA THR A 200 -14.81 1.44 15.76
C THR A 200 -15.09 2.77 16.46
N LEU A 201 -14.24 3.17 17.40
CA LEU A 201 -14.39 4.43 18.14
C LEU A 201 -14.30 5.64 17.20
N PHE A 202 -13.26 5.71 16.36
CA PHE A 202 -13.11 6.81 15.40
C PHE A 202 -14.16 6.78 14.30
N MET A 203 -14.62 5.61 13.86
CA MET A 203 -15.73 5.47 12.93
C MET A 203 -17.02 6.06 13.51
N LYS A 204 -17.33 5.76 14.79
CA LYS A 204 -18.49 6.34 15.48
C LYS A 204 -18.39 7.87 15.54
N ASN A 205 -17.24 8.40 15.92
CA ASN A 205 -16.99 9.84 15.95
C ASN A 205 -17.16 10.47 14.56
N LEU A 206 -16.56 9.89 13.52
CA LEU A 206 -16.69 10.35 12.15
C LEU A 206 -18.14 10.30 11.65
N SER A 207 -18.89 9.26 12.01
CA SER A 207 -20.29 9.11 11.63
C SER A 207 -21.18 10.21 12.22
N ASN A 208 -20.86 10.72 13.41
CA ASN A 208 -21.60 11.82 14.05
C ASN A 208 -21.40 13.17 13.34
N VAL A 209 -20.27 13.35 12.64
CA VAL A 209 -19.90 14.62 11.97
C VAL A 209 -20.23 14.62 10.47
N CYS A 210 -20.48 13.45 9.89
CA CYS A 210 -20.76 13.27 8.47
C CYS A 210 -22.25 13.10 8.19
N GLU A 211 -22.67 13.37 6.95
CA GLU A 211 -24.02 13.09 6.43
C GLU A 211 -24.26 11.59 6.18
N GLY A 212 -23.35 10.73 6.65
CA GLY A 212 -23.23 9.30 6.32
C GLY A 212 -21.82 8.97 5.83
N LEU A 213 -21.22 7.89 6.34
CA LEU A 213 -19.84 7.53 5.99
C LEU A 213 -19.67 7.20 4.52
N TYR A 214 -20.62 6.49 3.93
CA TYR A 214 -20.57 6.13 2.52
C TYR A 214 -20.65 7.36 1.59
N THR A 215 -21.57 8.29 1.87
CA THR A 215 -21.69 9.56 1.13
C THR A 215 -20.42 10.41 1.28
N PHE A 216 -19.86 10.45 2.49
CA PHE A 216 -18.61 11.17 2.75
C PHE A 216 -17.43 10.54 1.99
N TYR A 217 -17.31 9.21 2.02
CA TYR A 217 -16.33 8.47 1.23
C TYR A 217 -16.46 8.79 -0.27
N LEU A 218 -17.68 8.77 -0.83
CA LEU A 218 -17.88 9.09 -2.25
C LEU A 218 -17.45 10.52 -2.60
N SER A 219 -17.64 11.45 -1.67
CA SER A 219 -17.19 12.84 -1.82
C SER A 219 -15.66 12.92 -1.84
N CYS A 220 -14.98 12.26 -0.90
CA CYS A 220 -13.52 12.13 -0.90
C CYS A 220 -12.99 11.45 -2.17
N ARG A 221 -13.63 10.36 -2.61
CA ARG A 221 -13.28 9.63 -3.83
C ARG A 221 -13.40 10.52 -5.06
N ARG A 222 -14.48 11.30 -5.18
CA ARG A 222 -14.65 12.25 -6.30
C ARG A 222 -13.53 13.28 -6.32
N LEU A 223 -13.20 13.86 -5.17
CA LEU A 223 -12.11 14.83 -5.06
C LEU A 223 -10.77 14.25 -5.53
N LEU A 224 -10.47 12.98 -5.20
CA LEU A 224 -9.24 12.31 -5.64
C LEU A 224 -9.15 12.15 -7.15
N LEU A 225 -10.30 11.97 -7.80
CA LEU A 225 -10.40 11.79 -9.26
C LEU A 225 -10.44 13.13 -10.02
N THR A 226 -11.00 14.19 -9.43
CA THR A 226 -11.24 15.48 -10.12
C THR A 226 -10.20 16.56 -9.88
N SER A 227 -9.42 16.48 -8.79
CA SER A 227 -8.49 17.54 -8.38
C SER A 227 -7.03 17.12 -8.27
N PRO A 228 -6.44 16.41 -9.25
CA PRO A 228 -5.10 15.82 -9.08
C PRO A 228 -3.93 16.83 -9.08
N ASP A 229 -4.18 18.11 -9.38
CA ASP A 229 -3.14 19.08 -9.76
C ASP A 229 -2.90 20.24 -8.77
N THR A 230 -3.55 20.24 -7.59
CA THR A 230 -3.18 21.20 -6.52
C THR A 230 -2.24 20.56 -5.52
N VAL A 231 -1.02 21.08 -5.40
CA VAL A 231 0.05 20.56 -4.51
C VAL A 231 -0.44 20.43 -3.05
N LEU A 232 -1.26 21.38 -2.59
CA LEU A 232 -1.86 21.36 -1.25
C LEU A 232 -2.86 20.19 -1.08
N TYR A 233 -3.72 19.95 -2.08
CA TYR A 233 -4.66 18.83 -2.09
C TYR A 233 -3.92 17.48 -2.16
N GLY A 234 -2.84 17.41 -2.93
CA GLY A 234 -1.98 16.23 -2.99
C GLY A 234 -1.41 15.85 -1.62
N LYS A 235 -0.97 16.83 -0.82
CA LYS A 235 -0.49 16.60 0.55
C LYS A 235 -1.61 16.08 1.46
N THR A 236 -2.77 16.75 1.53
CA THR A 236 -3.90 16.30 2.36
C THR A 236 -4.44 14.94 1.95
N ALA A 237 -4.48 14.65 0.64
CA ALA A 237 -4.88 13.35 0.13
C ALA A 237 -3.90 12.26 0.58
N ALA A 238 -2.60 12.52 0.46
CA ALA A 238 -1.52 11.60 0.82
C ALA A 238 -1.41 11.34 2.33
N SER A 239 -1.60 12.35 3.17
CA SER A 239 -1.43 12.24 4.62
C SER A 239 -2.69 11.86 5.38
N VAL A 240 -3.88 12.19 4.84
CA VAL A 240 -5.15 12.05 5.58
C VAL A 240 -6.14 11.20 4.81
N ILE A 241 -6.59 11.63 3.64
CA ILE A 241 -7.75 11.00 2.98
C ILE A 241 -7.45 9.54 2.62
N VAL A 242 -6.32 9.30 1.95
CA VAL A 242 -5.99 7.97 1.43
C VAL A 242 -5.64 6.96 2.52
N PRO A 243 -4.72 7.27 3.47
CA PRO A 243 -4.40 6.33 4.54
C PRO A 243 -5.61 6.00 5.43
N SER A 244 -6.53 6.95 5.65
CA SER A 244 -7.68 6.71 6.52
C SER A 244 -8.74 5.88 5.85
N TRP A 245 -9.10 6.20 4.60
CA TRP A 245 -10.13 5.45 3.89
C TRP A 245 -9.67 4.05 3.51
N ILE A 246 -8.39 3.84 3.18
CA ILE A 246 -7.91 2.49 2.87
C ILE A 246 -8.02 1.56 4.10
N GLN A 247 -7.78 2.10 5.30
CA GLN A 247 -7.95 1.36 6.55
C GLN A 247 -9.41 1.10 6.90
N LEU A 248 -10.27 2.12 6.78
CA LEU A 248 -11.69 1.93 7.05
C LEU A 248 -12.30 0.92 6.07
N LEU A 249 -11.97 1.02 4.78
CA LEU A 249 -12.42 0.05 3.78
C LEU A 249 -11.89 -1.36 4.08
N TYR A 250 -10.63 -1.49 4.50
CA TYR A 250 -10.08 -2.78 4.93
C TYR A 250 -10.85 -3.34 6.12
N TYR A 251 -11.09 -2.50 7.14
CA TYR A 251 -11.86 -2.87 8.32
C TYR A 251 -13.29 -3.29 7.96
N PHE A 252 -14.00 -2.53 7.11
CA PHE A 252 -15.34 -2.92 6.65
C PHE A 252 -15.34 -4.20 5.82
N PHE A 253 -14.27 -4.47 5.06
CA PHE A 253 -14.14 -5.68 4.27
C PHE A 253 -13.85 -6.92 5.13
N THR A 254 -13.00 -6.79 6.15
CA THR A 254 -12.57 -7.93 6.98
C THR A 254 -13.45 -8.18 8.20
N SER A 255 -14.11 -7.15 8.72
CA SER A 255 -14.89 -7.23 9.96
C SER A 255 -16.37 -7.41 9.64
N HIS A 256 -16.97 -8.47 10.17
CA HIS A 256 -18.38 -8.82 9.94
C HIS A 256 -19.20 -8.69 11.23
N THR A 257 -19.15 -7.51 11.86
CA THR A 257 -19.90 -7.25 13.11
C THR A 257 -21.23 -6.54 12.83
N HIS A 258 -22.26 -6.87 13.61
CA HIS A 258 -23.59 -6.25 13.47
C HIS A 258 -23.59 -4.72 13.70
N GLU A 259 -22.63 -4.20 14.48
CA GLU A 259 -22.46 -2.75 14.70
C GLU A 259 -22.08 -2.01 13.41
N LEU A 260 -21.27 -2.62 12.53
CA LEU A 260 -20.82 -1.99 11.28
C LEU A 260 -21.98 -1.75 10.31
N TYR A 261 -23.05 -2.53 10.42
CA TYR A 261 -24.21 -2.49 9.54
C TYR A 261 -24.99 -1.17 9.66
N LYS A 262 -24.79 -0.46 10.77
CA LYS A 262 -25.37 0.87 11.00
C LYS A 262 -24.65 1.97 10.21
N PHE A 263 -23.41 1.73 9.79
CA PHE A 263 -22.51 2.77 9.26
C PHE A 263 -22.11 2.56 7.81
N TRP A 264 -22.12 1.31 7.32
CA TRP A 264 -21.64 0.95 5.99
C TRP A 264 -22.59 -0.01 5.27
N PRO A 265 -22.90 0.21 3.97
CA PRO A 265 -23.71 -0.74 3.21
C PRO A 265 -23.04 -2.10 3.04
N LEU A 266 -23.80 -3.18 3.18
CA LEU A 266 -23.29 -4.56 3.11
C LEU A 266 -23.54 -5.26 1.78
N VAL A 267 -24.39 -4.69 0.92
CA VAL A 267 -24.86 -5.34 -0.32
C VAL A 267 -23.84 -5.16 -1.46
N PHE A 268 -22.57 -4.97 -1.13
CA PHE A 268 -21.54 -4.79 -2.12
C PHE A 268 -21.08 -6.14 -2.65
N THR A 269 -21.17 -6.29 -3.97
CA THR A 269 -20.50 -7.38 -4.67
C THR A 269 -18.99 -7.25 -4.46
N HIS A 270 -18.27 -8.35 -4.65
CA HIS A 270 -16.82 -8.29 -4.54
C HIS A 270 -16.18 -7.33 -5.56
N GLU A 271 -16.73 -7.28 -6.78
CA GLU A 271 -16.35 -6.32 -7.82
C GLU A 271 -16.49 -4.87 -7.35
N TYR A 272 -17.56 -4.59 -6.59
CA TYR A 272 -17.78 -3.27 -6.04
C TYR A 272 -16.72 -2.89 -5.00
N TRP A 273 -16.27 -3.83 -4.18
CA TRP A 273 -15.17 -3.60 -3.25
C TRP A 273 -13.88 -3.20 -3.96
N ILE A 274 -13.58 -3.85 -5.09
CA ILE A 274 -12.42 -3.49 -5.91
C ILE A 274 -12.57 -2.05 -6.43
N ASP A 275 -13.75 -1.66 -6.93
CA ASP A 275 -14.02 -0.31 -7.44
C ASP A 275 -13.92 0.80 -6.39
N LEU A 276 -14.23 0.48 -5.13
CA LEU A 276 -14.04 1.40 -4.00
C LEU A 276 -12.55 1.62 -3.70
N ILE A 277 -11.72 0.59 -3.86
CA ILE A 277 -10.32 0.67 -3.44
C ILE A 277 -9.43 1.21 -4.56
N CYS A 278 -9.76 0.94 -5.83
CA CYS A 278 -8.95 1.31 -6.98
C CYS A 278 -8.46 2.77 -6.98
N PRO A 279 -9.30 3.81 -6.75
CA PRO A 279 -8.81 5.20 -6.78
C PRO A 279 -7.75 5.51 -5.72
N LEU A 280 -7.86 4.89 -4.54
CA LEU A 280 -6.89 5.05 -3.45
C LEU A 280 -5.57 4.37 -3.80
N VAL A 281 -5.66 3.15 -4.33
CA VAL A 281 -4.48 2.39 -4.77
C VAL A 281 -3.79 3.09 -5.93
N HIS A 282 -4.54 3.61 -6.91
CA HIS A 282 -3.97 4.39 -8.01
C HIS A 282 -3.24 5.62 -7.52
N PHE A 283 -3.80 6.33 -6.53
CA PHE A 283 -3.13 7.47 -5.93
C PHE A 283 -1.79 7.08 -5.27
N LEU A 284 -1.74 5.93 -4.60
CA LEU A 284 -0.56 5.44 -3.88
C LEU A 284 0.51 4.83 -4.79
N LEU A 285 0.11 4.05 -5.79
CA LEU A 285 1.04 3.27 -6.60
C LEU A 285 1.52 4.01 -7.86
N ASP A 286 0.96 5.18 -8.15
CA ASP A 286 1.42 6.04 -9.25
C ASP A 286 2.81 6.64 -8.97
N VAL A 287 3.85 5.89 -9.35
CA VAL A 287 5.26 6.23 -9.15
C VAL A 287 5.64 7.51 -9.91
N SER A 288 4.98 7.82 -11.03
CA SER A 288 5.26 9.02 -11.85
C SER A 288 5.04 10.33 -11.06
N ARG A 289 4.16 10.29 -10.06
CA ARG A 289 3.82 11.43 -9.19
C ARG A 289 4.36 11.27 -7.77
N SER A 290 5.08 10.19 -7.47
CA SER A 290 5.64 9.93 -6.13
C SER A 290 6.60 11.05 -5.70
N ASN A 291 7.46 11.51 -6.60
CA ASN A 291 8.43 12.57 -6.34
C ASN A 291 7.80 13.96 -6.16
N SER A 292 6.60 14.24 -6.68
CA SER A 292 5.93 15.55 -6.53
C SER A 292 4.89 15.58 -5.41
N ARG A 293 4.23 14.45 -5.12
CA ARG A 293 3.22 14.32 -4.05
C ARG A 293 3.85 14.19 -2.65
N PHE A 294 5.04 13.60 -2.56
CA PHE A 294 5.67 13.26 -1.28
C PHE A 294 6.99 13.99 -0.99
N LYS A 295 7.57 14.75 -1.95
CA LYS A 295 8.70 15.65 -1.65
C LYS A 295 8.20 17.00 -1.16
N SER A 296 8.77 17.45 -0.03
CA SER A 296 8.60 18.79 0.51
C SER A 296 9.05 19.85 -0.51
N CYS A 297 8.12 20.48 -1.21
CA CYS A 297 8.38 21.79 -1.78
C CYS A 297 8.44 22.79 -0.61
N LYS A 298 9.63 23.36 -0.39
CA LYS A 298 9.78 24.66 0.26
C LYS A 298 9.01 25.66 -0.59
N ALA A 299 7.82 26.03 -0.16
CA ALA A 299 7.11 27.15 -0.74
C ALA A 299 6.35 27.83 0.39
N ASP A 300 6.96 28.91 0.85
CA ASP A 300 6.37 29.88 1.75
C ASP A 300 4.97 30.24 1.27
N LEU A 301 3.95 29.86 2.04
CA LEU A 301 2.74 30.63 2.36
C LEU A 301 1.66 29.70 2.97
N ILE A 302 1.60 29.74 4.31
CA ILE A 302 0.39 29.66 5.15
C ILE A 302 -0.40 28.34 5.08
N ASP A 303 0.11 27.31 5.75
CA ASP A 303 -0.57 26.69 6.90
C ASP A 303 0.46 25.89 7.72
N PHE A 304 0.46 26.08 9.04
CA PHE A 304 1.42 25.51 9.97
C PHE A 304 1.21 24.00 10.14
N SER A 305 1.77 23.20 9.24
CA SER A 305 2.29 21.86 9.52
C SER A 305 3.07 21.36 8.29
N GLU A 306 4.16 22.04 7.93
CA GLU A 306 5.17 21.47 7.05
C GLU A 306 5.94 20.35 7.77
N GLU A 307 5.26 19.24 8.04
CA GLU A 307 5.94 18.01 8.43
C GLU A 307 6.34 17.24 7.18
N LYS A 308 7.64 17.00 7.09
CA LYS A 308 8.27 16.10 6.13
C LYS A 308 7.52 14.76 6.19
N PHE A 309 6.85 14.38 5.10
CA PHE A 309 6.26 13.05 4.98
C PHE A 309 7.37 12.01 5.19
N HIS A 310 7.34 11.28 6.31
CA HIS A 310 8.41 10.35 6.65
C HIS A 310 8.46 9.22 5.60
N PRO A 311 9.62 8.90 4.99
CA PRO A 311 9.72 7.86 3.97
C PRO A 311 9.12 6.51 4.41
N ASP A 312 9.29 6.16 5.69
CA ASP A 312 8.73 4.94 6.29
C ASP A 312 7.20 4.91 6.30
N ARG A 313 6.54 6.08 6.44
CA ARG A 313 5.08 6.18 6.47
C ARG A 313 4.48 5.84 5.11
N TYR A 314 5.12 6.29 4.02
CA TYR A 314 4.75 5.95 2.65
C TYR A 314 4.90 4.45 2.40
N PHE A 315 6.05 3.91 2.77
CA PHE A 315 6.37 2.51 2.56
C PHE A 315 5.38 1.59 3.28
N ARG A 316 5.09 1.84 4.57
CA ARG A 316 4.08 1.08 5.33
C ARG A 316 2.68 1.18 4.70
N LEU A 317 2.28 2.37 4.24
CA LEU A 317 0.99 2.56 3.56
C LEU A 317 0.91 1.80 2.23
N ARG A 318 1.99 1.81 1.43
CA ARG A 318 2.11 1.03 0.19
C ARG A 318 2.00 -0.47 0.47
N GLN A 319 2.71 -0.96 1.48
CA GLN A 319 2.63 -2.35 1.92
C GLN A 319 1.22 -2.73 2.39
N PHE A 320 0.55 -1.86 3.15
CA PHE A 320 -0.83 -2.10 3.58
C PHE A 320 -1.79 -2.15 2.39
N ALA A 321 -1.64 -1.26 1.42
CA ALA A 321 -2.45 -1.27 0.19
C ALA A 321 -2.28 -2.58 -0.58
N LEU A 322 -1.04 -3.05 -0.72
CA LEU A 322 -0.73 -4.34 -1.35
C LEU A 322 -1.34 -5.52 -0.58
N HIS A 323 -1.23 -5.52 0.75
CA HIS A 323 -1.87 -6.53 1.60
C HIS A 323 -3.39 -6.55 1.46
N PHE A 324 -4.02 -5.38 1.35
CA PHE A 324 -5.46 -5.27 1.12
C PHE A 324 -5.83 -5.84 -0.27
N ILE A 325 -5.10 -5.46 -1.33
CA ILE A 325 -5.30 -6.04 -2.67
C ILE A 325 -5.24 -7.57 -2.57
N GLY A 326 -4.19 -8.13 -1.98
CA GLY A 326 -4.07 -9.57 -1.76
C GLY A 326 -5.26 -10.18 -1.03
N SER A 327 -5.76 -9.49 0.01
CA SER A 327 -6.90 -9.94 0.81
C SER A 327 -8.21 -9.96 0.02
N LEU A 328 -8.42 -9.02 -0.91
CA LEU A 328 -9.58 -9.02 -1.81
C LEU A 328 -9.61 -10.31 -2.65
N PHE A 329 -8.51 -10.58 -3.35
CA PHE A 329 -8.46 -11.68 -4.30
C PHE A 329 -8.20 -13.06 -3.65
N ARG A 330 -7.86 -13.14 -2.34
CA ARG A 330 -7.55 -14.41 -1.65
C ARG A 330 -8.77 -15.16 -1.16
N LYS A 331 -9.81 -14.45 -0.72
CA LYS A 331 -10.97 -15.07 -0.09
C LYS A 331 -12.06 -15.46 -1.09
N ASN A 332 -12.13 -14.80 -2.25
CA ASN A 332 -13.20 -15.00 -3.21
C ASN A 332 -12.63 -15.33 -4.59
N ARG A 333 -12.96 -16.50 -5.14
CA ARG A 333 -12.81 -16.75 -6.58
C ARG A 333 -13.87 -15.93 -7.29
N CYS A 334 -13.53 -14.69 -7.61
CA CYS A 334 -14.35 -13.92 -8.53
C CYS A 334 -14.18 -14.46 -9.95
N SER A 335 -15.17 -14.20 -10.78
CA SER A 335 -15.15 -14.52 -12.20
C SER A 335 -15.24 -13.19 -12.94
N LEU A 336 -14.18 -12.37 -12.82
CA LEU A 336 -14.15 -11.03 -13.41
C LEU A 336 -14.27 -11.14 -14.93
N GLN A 337 -15.38 -10.63 -15.46
CA GLN A 337 -15.70 -10.72 -16.88
C GLN A 337 -14.86 -9.77 -17.72
N ARG A 338 -14.77 -10.01 -19.03
CA ARG A 338 -14.02 -9.15 -19.94
C ARG A 338 -14.50 -7.70 -19.89
N ALA A 339 -15.82 -7.48 -19.84
CA ALA A 339 -16.42 -6.14 -19.82
C ALA A 339 -16.12 -5.36 -18.52
N TRP A 340 -15.78 -6.06 -17.44
CA TRP A 340 -15.37 -5.43 -16.20
C TRP A 340 -14.03 -4.71 -16.35
N TRP A 341 -13.11 -5.23 -17.18
CA TRP A 341 -11.77 -4.68 -17.40
C TRP A 341 -11.76 -3.43 -18.29
N ASP A 342 -12.08 -2.28 -17.70
CA ASP A 342 -11.97 -0.97 -18.34
C ASP A 342 -10.55 -0.37 -18.19
N PRO A 343 -10.21 0.72 -18.93
CA PRO A 343 -8.90 1.36 -18.83
C PRO A 343 -8.52 1.82 -17.42
N HIS A 344 -9.49 2.14 -16.57
CA HIS A 344 -9.21 2.56 -15.19
C HIS A 344 -8.78 1.35 -14.34
N ARG A 345 -9.47 0.22 -14.43
CA ARG A 345 -9.09 -1.00 -13.69
C ARG A 345 -7.79 -1.60 -14.21
N PHE A 346 -7.50 -1.48 -15.50
CA PHE A 346 -6.21 -1.88 -16.05
C PHE A 346 -5.02 -1.14 -15.42
N LYS A 347 -5.18 0.13 -15.03
CA LYS A 347 -4.12 0.87 -14.31
C LYS A 347 -3.69 0.18 -13.02
N LEU A 348 -4.56 -0.58 -12.37
CA LEU A 348 -4.17 -1.37 -11.19
C LEU A 348 -3.06 -2.38 -11.55
N LEU A 349 -3.23 -3.09 -12.67
CA LEU A 349 -2.26 -4.04 -13.17
C LEU A 349 -0.98 -3.36 -13.65
N GLU A 350 -1.09 -2.22 -14.34
CA GLU A 350 0.07 -1.41 -14.77
C GLU A 350 0.90 -0.96 -13.57
N TYR A 351 0.26 -0.47 -12.50
CA TYR A 351 1.00 -0.07 -11.30
C TYR A 351 1.66 -1.25 -10.60
N LEU A 352 0.99 -2.41 -10.50
CA LEU A 352 1.60 -3.61 -9.94
C LEU A 352 2.76 -4.11 -10.80
N GLU A 353 2.68 -3.99 -12.12
CA GLU A 353 3.77 -4.29 -13.05
C GLU A 353 4.97 -3.38 -12.80
N VAL A 354 4.75 -2.08 -12.62
CA VAL A 354 5.83 -1.14 -12.26
C VAL A 354 6.51 -1.57 -10.95
N LEU A 355 5.77 -2.08 -9.95
CA LEU A 355 6.37 -2.65 -8.73
C LEU A 355 7.18 -3.91 -9.01
N ALA A 356 6.61 -4.81 -9.81
CA ALA A 356 7.20 -6.10 -10.14
C ALA A 356 8.49 -5.98 -10.97
N THR A 357 8.71 -4.81 -11.58
CA THR A 357 9.84 -4.51 -12.47
C THR A 357 10.80 -3.46 -11.86
N GLU A 358 10.65 -3.11 -10.58
CA GLU A 358 11.61 -2.24 -9.89
C GLU A 358 13.02 -2.85 -9.91
N PRO A 359 14.08 -2.03 -10.12
CA PRO A 359 15.44 -2.53 -10.21
C PRO A 359 15.90 -3.13 -8.88
N VAL A 360 16.58 -4.27 -8.96
CA VAL A 360 17.04 -5.04 -7.79
C VAL A 360 18.55 -4.98 -7.71
N SER A 361 19.07 -4.55 -6.55
CA SER A 361 20.51 -4.48 -6.28
C SER A 361 21.09 -5.70 -5.57
N ASN A 362 20.24 -6.61 -5.08
CA ASN A 362 20.62 -7.73 -4.22
C ASN A 362 20.35 -9.07 -4.92
N GLU A 363 21.03 -10.14 -4.47
CA GLU A 363 20.82 -11.49 -5.01
C GLU A 363 19.40 -12.05 -4.74
N THR A 364 18.75 -11.57 -3.67
CA THR A 364 17.38 -11.97 -3.33
C THR A 364 16.37 -10.90 -3.78
N LEU A 365 15.30 -11.35 -4.42
CA LEU A 365 14.17 -10.50 -4.79
C LEU A 365 13.52 -9.93 -3.52
N PRO A 366 13.37 -8.59 -3.42
CA PRO A 366 12.64 -7.97 -2.32
C PRO A 366 11.21 -8.52 -2.19
N ASN A 367 10.75 -8.67 -0.94
CA ASN A 367 9.43 -9.23 -0.64
C ASN A 367 8.29 -8.49 -1.36
N HIS A 368 8.38 -7.16 -1.51
CA HIS A 368 7.33 -6.37 -2.16
C HIS A 368 7.22 -6.65 -3.66
N ILE A 369 8.34 -6.96 -4.34
CA ILE A 369 8.36 -7.36 -5.75
C ILE A 369 7.70 -8.73 -5.91
N THR A 370 8.10 -9.71 -5.10
CA THR A 370 7.51 -11.06 -5.11
C THR A 370 6.01 -11.04 -4.79
N GLN A 371 5.59 -10.18 -3.86
CA GLN A 371 4.17 -9.96 -3.54
C GLN A 371 3.42 -9.35 -4.72
N ALA A 372 3.96 -8.33 -5.40
CA ALA A 372 3.33 -7.72 -6.55
C ALA A 372 3.10 -8.74 -7.68
N ILE A 373 4.10 -9.56 -8.01
CA ILE A 373 3.98 -10.64 -9.00
C ILE A 373 2.87 -11.61 -8.58
N SER A 374 2.89 -12.08 -7.33
CA SER A 374 1.88 -13.02 -6.81
C SER A 374 0.46 -12.45 -6.88
N TYR A 375 0.28 -11.15 -6.60
CA TYR A 375 -1.03 -10.50 -6.70
C TYR A 375 -1.48 -10.34 -8.15
N ILE A 376 -0.60 -10.02 -9.09
CA ILE A 376 -0.97 -9.99 -10.52
C ILE A 376 -1.45 -11.37 -10.96
N GLU A 377 -0.69 -12.43 -10.67
CA GLU A 377 -1.10 -13.80 -10.99
C GLU A 377 -2.46 -14.14 -10.39
N GLN A 378 -2.68 -13.76 -9.13
CA GLN A 378 -3.92 -14.01 -8.41
C GLN A 378 -5.11 -13.26 -9.03
N ILE A 379 -4.94 -11.98 -9.37
CA ILE A 379 -5.96 -11.14 -10.02
C ILE A 379 -6.31 -11.71 -11.40
N VAL A 380 -5.30 -12.06 -12.20
CA VAL A 380 -5.49 -12.69 -13.51
C VAL A 380 -6.21 -14.04 -13.33
N SER A 381 -5.84 -14.83 -12.33
CA SER A 381 -6.50 -16.11 -12.02
C SER A 381 -7.94 -15.96 -11.53
N SER A 382 -8.34 -14.77 -11.08
CA SER A 382 -9.71 -14.43 -10.67
C SER A 382 -10.55 -13.86 -11.84
N SER A 383 -10.01 -13.88 -13.06
CA SER A 383 -10.72 -13.45 -14.26
C SER A 383 -11.23 -14.63 -15.07
N THR A 384 -12.28 -14.42 -15.88
CA THR A 384 -12.78 -15.40 -16.85
C THR A 384 -11.71 -15.74 -17.88
N TYR A 385 -11.85 -16.85 -18.61
CA TYR A 385 -10.86 -17.23 -19.63
C TYR A 385 -10.72 -16.16 -20.70
N LEU A 386 -11.84 -15.61 -21.19
CA LEU A 386 -11.83 -14.52 -22.15
C LEU A 386 -11.16 -13.25 -21.60
N ALA A 387 -11.42 -12.89 -20.34
CA ALA A 387 -10.80 -11.74 -19.69
C ALA A 387 -9.29 -11.91 -19.52
N ARG A 388 -8.81 -13.12 -19.18
CA ARG A 388 -7.37 -13.40 -19.10
C ARG A 388 -6.66 -13.17 -20.42
N PHE A 389 -7.24 -13.64 -21.54
CA PHE A 389 -6.67 -13.36 -22.85
C PHE A 389 -6.63 -11.86 -23.14
N HIS A 390 -7.67 -11.12 -22.77
CA HIS A 390 -7.68 -9.67 -22.90
C HIS A 390 -6.54 -9.01 -22.10
N ILE A 391 -6.30 -9.45 -20.86
CA ILE A 391 -5.21 -8.96 -20.01
C ILE A 391 -3.83 -9.30 -20.60
N TYR A 392 -3.61 -10.55 -21.02
CA TYR A 392 -2.34 -10.95 -21.62
C TYR A 392 -2.06 -10.18 -22.92
N ALA A 393 -3.08 -9.96 -23.76
CA ALA A 393 -2.93 -9.16 -24.97
C ALA A 393 -2.51 -7.72 -24.66
N LYS A 394 -3.02 -7.16 -23.55
CA LYS A 394 -2.67 -5.82 -23.07
C LYS A 394 -1.22 -5.74 -22.56
N PHE A 395 -0.80 -6.66 -21.71
CA PHE A 395 0.59 -6.71 -21.22
C PHE A 395 1.63 -6.95 -22.33
N LEU A 396 1.24 -7.66 -23.40
CA LEU A 396 2.16 -7.97 -24.51
C LEU A 396 2.15 -6.93 -25.62
N GLU A 397 1.23 -5.97 -25.59
CA GLU A 397 1.08 -4.92 -26.58
C GLU A 397 2.39 -4.11 -26.68
N PRO A 398 2.93 -3.88 -27.90
CA PRO A 398 4.16 -3.13 -28.05
C PRO A 398 3.93 -1.65 -27.69
N THR A 399 4.44 -1.24 -26.52
CA THR A 399 4.43 0.15 -26.04
C THR A 399 5.71 0.88 -26.45
N GLN A 400 5.71 2.22 -26.33
CA GLN A 400 6.89 3.06 -26.62
C GLN A 400 7.91 3.08 -25.46
N ASP A 401 7.52 2.55 -24.29
CA ASP A 401 8.34 2.54 -23.08
C ASP A 401 9.25 1.30 -23.03
N ASN A 402 10.37 1.38 -22.27
CA ASN A 402 11.31 0.28 -22.10
C ASN A 402 10.58 -0.99 -21.62
N VAL A 403 10.61 -2.04 -22.46
CA VAL A 403 9.97 -3.32 -22.18
C VAL A 403 10.83 -4.13 -21.22
N HIS A 404 10.30 -4.50 -20.06
CA HIS A 404 11.01 -5.41 -19.16
C HIS A 404 10.94 -6.86 -19.68
N HIS A 405 12.05 -7.36 -20.25
CA HIS A 405 12.15 -8.70 -20.85
C HIS A 405 11.75 -9.85 -19.92
N GLY A 406 12.18 -9.83 -18.67
CA GLY A 406 11.79 -10.84 -17.68
C GLY A 406 10.28 -10.91 -17.43
N TRP A 407 9.62 -9.76 -17.23
CA TRP A 407 8.17 -9.64 -17.09
C TRP A 407 7.43 -10.13 -18.35
N ARG A 408 7.88 -9.72 -19.54
CA ARG A 408 7.33 -10.21 -20.81
C ARG A 408 7.40 -11.74 -20.90
N GLY A 409 8.56 -12.32 -20.57
CA GLY A 409 8.76 -13.77 -20.53
C GLY A 409 7.87 -14.48 -19.52
N HIS A 410 7.59 -13.84 -18.38
CA HIS A 410 6.68 -14.33 -17.36
C HIS A 410 5.22 -14.33 -17.86
N VAL A 411 4.75 -13.24 -18.48
CA VAL A 411 3.39 -13.13 -19.06
C VAL A 411 3.17 -14.19 -20.15
N ILE A 412 4.16 -14.43 -21.02
CA ILE A 412 4.09 -15.50 -22.04
C ILE A 412 3.92 -16.88 -21.36
N THR A 413 4.63 -17.11 -20.26
CA THR A 413 4.53 -18.35 -19.49
C THR A 413 3.15 -18.53 -18.85
N LEU A 414 2.59 -17.46 -18.26
CA LEU A 414 1.22 -17.47 -17.72
C LEU A 414 0.18 -17.76 -18.81
N PHE A 415 0.32 -17.14 -19.99
CA PHE A 415 -0.53 -17.44 -21.14
C PHE A 415 -0.43 -18.91 -21.56
N LYS A 416 0.80 -19.45 -21.69
CA LYS A 416 1.03 -20.86 -22.03
C LYS A 416 0.37 -21.80 -21.02
N ASN A 417 0.53 -21.53 -19.73
CA ASN A 417 -0.06 -22.33 -18.65
C ASN A 417 -1.59 -22.24 -18.67
N HIS A 418 -2.14 -21.06 -18.94
CA HIS A 418 -3.58 -20.89 -19.10
C HIS A 418 -4.13 -21.67 -20.29
N LEU A 419 -3.47 -21.57 -21.45
CA LEU A 419 -3.81 -22.35 -22.64
C LEU A 419 -3.73 -23.85 -22.36
N HIS A 420 -2.70 -24.31 -21.63
CA HIS A 420 -2.55 -25.69 -21.23
C HIS A 420 -3.74 -26.20 -20.43
N ASN A 421 -4.16 -25.46 -19.42
CA ASN A 421 -5.29 -25.84 -18.58
C ASN A 421 -6.59 -25.95 -19.39
N LEU A 422 -6.80 -25.07 -20.37
CA LEU A 422 -7.95 -25.12 -21.27
C LEU A 422 -7.93 -26.36 -22.17
N VAL A 423 -6.79 -26.62 -22.79
CA VAL A 423 -6.60 -27.80 -23.64
C VAL A 423 -6.82 -29.08 -22.83
N GLN A 424 -6.29 -29.14 -21.60
CA GLN A 424 -6.48 -30.27 -20.71
C GLN A 424 -7.95 -30.43 -20.30
N SER A 425 -8.65 -29.34 -19.97
CA SER A 425 -10.08 -29.42 -19.64
C SER A 425 -10.93 -30.00 -20.77
N ILE A 426 -10.60 -29.70 -22.04
CA ILE A 426 -11.30 -30.28 -23.21
C ILE A 426 -11.03 -31.78 -23.33
N ILE A 427 -9.79 -32.20 -23.06
CA ILE A 427 -9.39 -33.62 -23.11
C ILE A 427 -10.14 -34.41 -22.03
N ASP A 428 -10.26 -33.85 -20.83
CA ASP A 428 -10.88 -34.50 -19.68
C ASP A 428 -12.41 -34.48 -19.75
N SER A 429 -13.01 -33.40 -20.29
CA SER A 429 -14.45 -33.28 -20.50
C SER A 429 -14.92 -34.07 -21.73
N LYS A 430 -14.96 -35.41 -21.64
CA LYS A 430 -15.58 -36.29 -22.66
C LYS A 430 -17.10 -36.11 -22.79
N VAL A 431 -17.72 -35.24 -21.98
CA VAL A 431 -19.14 -34.92 -22.01
C VAL A 431 -19.27 -33.41 -22.13
N GLN A 432 -19.76 -32.94 -23.27
CA GLN A 432 -20.17 -31.54 -23.47
C GLN A 432 -21.36 -31.26 -22.55
N SER A 433 -21.12 -30.88 -21.29
CA SER A 433 -22.14 -30.15 -20.55
C SER A 433 -22.19 -28.75 -21.15
N GLU A 434 -23.38 -28.27 -21.48
CA GLU A 434 -23.62 -26.89 -21.89
C GLU A 434 -22.98 -25.95 -20.85
N VAL A 435 -21.86 -25.32 -21.23
CA VAL A 435 -21.21 -24.34 -20.38
C VAL A 435 -22.15 -23.14 -20.33
N SER A 436 -22.75 -22.88 -19.17
CA SER A 436 -23.71 -21.79 -18.95
C SER A 436 -23.11 -20.39 -19.09
N ASP A 437 -21.77 -20.27 -19.07
CA ASP A 437 -21.04 -19.03 -19.21
C ASP A 437 -20.06 -19.08 -20.42
N PRO A 438 -20.33 -18.33 -21.51
CA PRO A 438 -19.48 -18.35 -22.70
C PRO A 438 -18.06 -17.85 -22.45
N GLU A 439 -17.83 -16.96 -21.46
CA GLU A 439 -16.49 -16.42 -21.18
C GLU A 439 -15.56 -17.42 -20.49
N ASN A 440 -16.12 -18.45 -19.85
CA ASN A 440 -15.40 -19.53 -19.18
C ASN A 440 -15.41 -20.83 -20.00
N SER A 441 -15.61 -20.71 -21.31
CA SER A 441 -15.57 -21.83 -22.24
C SER A 441 -14.23 -21.90 -22.98
N ALA A 442 -13.85 -23.10 -23.43
CA ALA A 442 -12.71 -23.27 -24.33
C ALA A 442 -12.87 -22.51 -25.67
N ASN A 443 -14.10 -22.13 -26.04
CA ASN A 443 -14.36 -21.33 -27.23
C ASN A 443 -13.81 -19.90 -27.12
N SER A 444 -13.50 -19.41 -25.91
CA SER A 444 -12.80 -18.14 -25.70
C SER A 444 -11.45 -18.07 -26.43
N CYS A 445 -10.83 -19.21 -26.73
CA CYS A 445 -9.59 -19.27 -27.50
C CYS A 445 -9.73 -18.82 -28.97
N TYR A 446 -10.96 -18.75 -29.52
CA TYR A 446 -11.23 -18.21 -30.86
C TYR A 446 -11.33 -16.68 -30.88
N SER A 447 -11.16 -16.02 -29.73
CA SER A 447 -11.23 -14.56 -29.61
C SER A 447 -10.11 -13.85 -30.37
N GLU A 448 -10.36 -12.58 -30.70
CA GLU A 448 -9.38 -11.70 -31.35
C GLU A 448 -8.16 -11.43 -30.46
N ASP A 449 -8.33 -11.46 -29.13
CA ASP A 449 -7.23 -11.24 -28.18
C ASP A 449 -6.17 -12.35 -28.31
N VAL A 450 -6.58 -13.62 -28.52
CA VAL A 450 -5.63 -14.72 -28.75
C VAL A 450 -4.81 -14.51 -30.02
N LYS A 451 -5.45 -14.03 -31.11
CA LYS A 451 -4.73 -13.69 -32.35
C LYS A 451 -3.70 -12.59 -32.10
N ARG A 452 -4.08 -11.55 -31.36
CA ARG A 452 -3.17 -10.46 -30.98
C ARG A 452 -2.02 -10.95 -30.12
N ILE A 453 -2.27 -11.80 -29.12
CA ILE A 453 -1.22 -12.40 -28.28
C ILE A 453 -0.19 -13.08 -29.17
N PHE A 454 -0.60 -14.00 -30.04
CA PHE A 454 0.35 -14.73 -30.88
C PHE A 454 1.13 -13.80 -31.82
N LYS A 455 0.47 -12.80 -32.40
CA LYS A 455 1.13 -11.76 -33.22
C LYS A 455 2.16 -10.97 -32.41
N TYR A 456 1.85 -10.63 -31.16
CA TYR A 456 2.76 -9.86 -30.30
C TYR A 456 3.91 -10.70 -29.78
N VAL A 457 3.68 -11.95 -29.37
CA VAL A 457 4.72 -12.86 -28.89
C VAL A 457 5.76 -13.13 -29.97
N PHE A 458 5.32 -13.41 -31.19
CA PHE A 458 6.19 -13.77 -32.31
C PHE A 458 6.55 -12.57 -33.19
N ARG A 459 6.81 -11.41 -32.57
CA ARG A 459 7.36 -10.23 -33.24
C ARG A 459 8.79 -10.01 -32.76
N TYR A 460 9.76 -10.19 -33.66
CA TYR A 460 11.18 -9.99 -33.38
C TYR A 460 11.88 -9.32 -34.57
N PRO A 461 12.71 -8.27 -34.37
CA PRO A 461 12.97 -7.59 -33.10
C PRO A 461 11.74 -6.82 -32.58
N LEU A 462 11.76 -6.45 -31.29
CA LEU A 462 10.71 -5.62 -30.71
C LEU A 462 10.75 -4.21 -31.35
N PRO A 463 9.59 -3.60 -31.65
CA PRO A 463 9.57 -2.22 -32.10
C PRO A 463 10.07 -1.33 -30.96
N PHE A 464 10.92 -0.35 -31.28
CA PHE A 464 11.46 0.63 -30.34
C PHE A 464 12.53 0.12 -29.36
N SER A 465 12.93 -1.17 -29.38
CA SER A 465 14.14 -1.58 -28.65
C SER A 465 15.37 -1.04 -29.37
N SER A 466 16.11 -0.17 -28.70
CA SER A 466 17.37 0.37 -29.21
C SER A 466 18.45 -0.69 -29.10
N GLN A 467 18.66 -1.51 -30.14
CA GLN A 467 19.74 -2.53 -30.20
C GLN A 467 20.08 -3.13 -28.82
N GLU A 468 19.08 -3.64 -28.10
CA GLU A 468 19.33 -4.29 -26.82
C GLU A 468 20.08 -5.61 -27.07
N ASP A 469 20.97 -5.98 -26.16
CA ASP A 469 21.77 -7.20 -26.26
C ASP A 469 20.83 -8.40 -26.19
N LEU A 470 21.02 -9.39 -27.08
CA LEU A 470 20.23 -10.63 -27.14
C LEU A 470 20.18 -11.36 -25.79
N ILE A 471 21.17 -11.09 -24.92
CA ILE A 471 21.26 -11.61 -23.55
C ILE A 471 20.10 -11.13 -22.68
N ASP A 472 19.75 -9.85 -22.74
CA ASP A 472 18.68 -9.26 -21.93
C ASP A 472 17.32 -9.74 -22.44
N GLU A 473 17.20 -9.93 -23.76
CA GLU A 473 16.01 -10.47 -24.44
C GLU A 473 15.83 -11.99 -24.26
N SER A 474 16.88 -12.72 -23.86
CA SER A 474 16.91 -14.19 -23.84
C SER A 474 15.76 -14.82 -23.06
N SER A 475 15.33 -14.19 -21.96
CA SER A 475 14.26 -14.67 -21.09
C SER A 475 12.91 -14.78 -21.81
N TRP A 476 12.47 -13.74 -22.51
CA TRP A 476 11.19 -13.76 -23.22
C TRP A 476 11.26 -14.56 -24.52
N LEU A 477 12.40 -14.56 -25.20
CA LEU A 477 12.64 -15.38 -26.40
C LEU A 477 12.53 -16.87 -26.09
N LEU A 478 13.13 -17.32 -24.98
CA LEU A 478 12.97 -18.70 -24.50
C LEU A 478 11.51 -19.02 -24.17
N SER A 479 10.79 -18.11 -23.52
CA SER A 479 9.35 -18.30 -23.26
C SER A 479 8.53 -18.41 -24.54
N ALA A 480 8.81 -17.58 -25.55
CA ALA A 480 8.14 -17.60 -26.85
C ALA A 480 8.38 -18.92 -27.60
N LEU A 481 9.64 -19.38 -27.66
CA LEU A 481 9.98 -20.67 -28.26
C LEU A 481 9.34 -21.84 -27.50
N ASN A 482 9.32 -21.81 -26.17
CA ASN A 482 8.65 -22.83 -25.36
C ASN A 482 7.13 -22.87 -25.58
N LEU A 483 6.49 -21.73 -25.80
CA LEU A 483 5.09 -21.68 -26.21
C LEU A 483 4.89 -22.33 -27.58
N ALA A 484 5.74 -22.03 -28.56
CA ALA A 484 5.68 -22.64 -29.89
C ALA A 484 5.87 -24.16 -29.83
N LEU A 485 6.91 -24.64 -29.11
CA LEU A 485 7.15 -26.06 -28.86
C LEU A 485 5.92 -26.74 -28.28
N TYR A 486 5.32 -26.15 -27.25
CA TYR A 486 4.12 -26.67 -26.62
C TYR A 486 2.98 -26.84 -27.63
N VAL A 487 2.71 -25.82 -28.45
CA VAL A 487 1.64 -25.86 -29.46
C VAL A 487 1.89 -26.97 -30.50
N PHE A 488 3.09 -27.04 -31.08
CA PHE A 488 3.40 -28.06 -32.09
C PHE A 488 3.38 -29.47 -31.53
N MET A 489 3.93 -29.69 -30.32
CA MET A 489 3.85 -30.97 -29.63
C MET A 489 2.40 -31.38 -29.37
N LYS A 490 1.56 -30.46 -28.90
CA LYS A 490 0.14 -30.74 -28.66
C LYS A 490 -0.59 -31.03 -29.95
N SER A 491 -0.30 -30.33 -31.05
CA SER A 491 -0.87 -30.62 -32.37
C SER A 491 -0.59 -32.05 -32.82
N LYS A 492 0.59 -32.59 -32.52
CA LYS A 492 0.97 -33.98 -32.84
C LYS A 492 0.30 -34.99 -31.91
N SER A 493 0.28 -34.72 -30.60
CA SER A 493 -0.24 -35.66 -29.59
C SER A 493 -1.77 -35.70 -29.49
N TYR A 494 -2.43 -34.58 -29.78
CA TYR A 494 -3.88 -34.39 -29.63
C TYR A 494 -4.40 -33.37 -30.66
N PRO A 495 -4.65 -33.82 -31.90
CA PRO A 495 -5.16 -32.95 -32.96
C PRO A 495 -6.63 -32.59 -32.68
N SER A 496 -6.86 -31.42 -32.09
CA SER A 496 -8.21 -30.88 -31.89
C SER A 496 -8.47 -29.68 -32.81
N PRO A 497 -9.75 -29.35 -33.10
CA PRO A 497 -10.08 -28.16 -33.89
C PRO A 497 -9.48 -26.88 -33.31
N LEU A 498 -9.40 -26.79 -31.97
CA LEU A 498 -8.81 -25.68 -31.27
C LEU A 498 -7.30 -25.56 -31.51
N ILE A 499 -6.56 -26.66 -31.34
CA ILE A 499 -5.11 -26.66 -31.57
C ILE A 499 -4.80 -26.39 -33.04
N SER A 500 -5.59 -26.96 -33.96
CA SER A 500 -5.47 -26.67 -35.39
C SER A 500 -5.68 -25.19 -35.70
N TYR A 501 -6.68 -24.55 -35.07
CA TYR A 501 -6.89 -23.11 -35.18
C TYR A 501 -5.71 -22.29 -34.63
N ILE A 502 -5.15 -22.67 -33.48
CA ILE A 502 -3.99 -21.98 -32.90
C ILE A 502 -2.76 -22.09 -33.79
N VAL A 503 -2.47 -23.28 -34.33
CA VAL A 503 -1.38 -23.47 -35.29
C VAL A 503 -1.62 -22.60 -36.53
N LYS A 504 -2.85 -22.59 -37.04
CA LYS A 504 -3.26 -21.71 -38.13
C LYS A 504 -3.04 -20.23 -37.81
N LEU A 505 -3.29 -19.76 -36.58
CA LEU A 505 -2.95 -18.39 -36.23
C LEU A 505 -1.47 -18.11 -36.44
N MET A 506 -0.61 -19.00 -35.92
CA MET A 506 0.85 -18.87 -36.05
C MET A 506 1.35 -18.90 -37.49
N THR A 507 0.70 -19.68 -38.37
CA THR A 507 1.23 -20.01 -39.71
C THR A 507 0.47 -19.41 -40.89
N ILE A 508 -0.77 -18.93 -40.71
CA ILE A 508 -1.58 -18.38 -41.82
C ILE A 508 -0.98 -17.08 -42.35
N THR A 509 -0.98 -17.00 -43.68
CA THR A 509 -0.60 -15.84 -44.47
C THR A 509 -1.85 -15.30 -45.17
N SER A 510 -2.09 -13.99 -45.09
CA SER A 510 -2.96 -13.30 -46.03
C SER A 510 -2.07 -12.73 -47.14
N ASP A 511 -2.32 -13.09 -48.40
CA ASP A 511 -1.73 -12.50 -49.60
C ASP A 511 -0.22 -12.73 -49.81
N GLY A 512 0.25 -13.98 -49.73
CA GLY A 512 1.60 -14.36 -50.21
C GLY A 512 2.77 -13.82 -49.40
N LYS A 513 2.53 -13.23 -48.23
CA LYS A 513 3.56 -12.78 -47.29
C LYS A 513 4.07 -13.93 -46.42
N ILE A 514 5.31 -13.85 -45.96
CA ILE A 514 5.88 -14.79 -44.96
C ILE A 514 5.03 -14.71 -43.68
N SER A 515 4.74 -15.86 -43.04
CA SER A 515 4.01 -15.86 -41.77
C SER A 515 4.82 -15.13 -40.70
N TYR A 516 4.16 -14.45 -39.75
CA TYR A 516 4.88 -13.72 -38.71
C TYR A 516 5.74 -14.66 -37.85
N PHE A 517 5.35 -15.93 -37.69
CA PHE A 517 6.16 -16.92 -36.98
C PHE A 517 7.41 -17.31 -37.77
N SER A 518 7.31 -17.48 -39.10
CA SER A 518 8.46 -17.74 -39.95
C SER A 518 9.42 -16.54 -39.96
N GLU A 519 8.89 -15.31 -40.01
CA GLU A 519 9.68 -14.07 -39.91
C GLU A 519 10.42 -14.00 -38.56
N PHE A 520 9.72 -14.30 -37.46
CA PHE A 520 10.31 -14.41 -36.13
C PHE A 520 11.49 -15.39 -36.10
N LEU A 521 11.33 -16.60 -36.62
CA LEU A 521 12.40 -17.60 -36.65
C LEU A 521 13.59 -17.16 -37.52
N CYS A 522 13.33 -16.57 -38.68
CA CYS A 522 14.38 -16.07 -39.57
C CYS A 522 15.21 -14.97 -38.90
N ASN A 523 14.54 -13.97 -38.31
CA ASN A 523 15.20 -12.85 -37.66
C ASN A 523 15.99 -13.30 -36.42
N LEU A 524 15.39 -14.19 -35.60
CA LEU A 524 16.05 -14.72 -34.41
C LEU A 524 17.30 -15.54 -34.79
N LYS A 525 17.21 -16.38 -35.82
CA LYS A 525 18.37 -17.17 -36.29
C LYS A 525 19.53 -16.28 -36.70
N SER A 526 19.27 -15.28 -37.54
CA SER A 526 20.30 -14.36 -38.02
C SER A 526 20.99 -13.64 -36.86
N CYS A 527 20.22 -13.19 -35.86
CA CYS A 527 20.76 -12.50 -34.70
C CYS A 527 21.56 -13.45 -33.78
N LEU A 528 21.04 -14.66 -33.55
CA LEU A 528 21.66 -15.65 -32.67
C LEU A 528 22.99 -16.17 -33.23
N ASP A 529 23.04 -16.50 -34.52
CA ASP A 529 24.26 -16.96 -35.20
C ASP A 529 25.37 -15.89 -35.09
N GLN A 530 25.00 -14.61 -35.28
CA GLN A 530 25.90 -13.48 -35.13
C GLN A 530 26.44 -13.34 -33.70
N HIS A 531 25.59 -13.37 -32.69
CA HIS A 531 26.01 -13.22 -31.29
C HIS A 531 26.84 -14.41 -30.80
N ILE A 532 26.47 -15.64 -31.16
CA ILE A 532 27.26 -16.82 -30.83
C ILE A 532 28.68 -16.70 -31.41
N ALA A 533 28.81 -16.35 -32.69
CA ALA A 533 30.12 -16.17 -33.31
C ALA A 533 30.95 -15.07 -32.63
N GLN A 534 30.31 -13.94 -32.27
CA GLN A 534 30.97 -12.84 -31.55
C GLN A 534 31.48 -13.25 -30.17
N TYR A 535 30.64 -13.91 -29.35
CA TYR A 535 31.04 -14.33 -28.01
C TYR A 535 32.07 -15.47 -28.04
N GLN A 536 32.00 -16.36 -29.03
CA GLN A 536 33.03 -17.38 -29.23
C GLN A 536 34.39 -16.75 -29.52
N ALA A 537 34.44 -15.77 -30.42
CA ALA A 537 35.67 -15.05 -30.73
C ALA A 537 36.22 -14.29 -29.50
N ARG A 538 35.35 -13.67 -28.69
CA ARG A 538 35.73 -12.99 -27.43
C ARG A 538 36.33 -13.98 -26.42
N ILE A 539 35.68 -15.11 -26.19
CA ILE A 539 36.15 -16.16 -25.27
C ILE A 539 37.54 -16.66 -25.71
N SER A 540 37.73 -16.97 -26.99
CA SER A 540 39.02 -17.41 -27.52
C SER A 540 40.12 -16.34 -27.37
N ALA A 541 39.79 -15.06 -27.59
CA ALA A 541 40.71 -13.95 -27.37
C ALA A 541 41.10 -13.79 -25.89
N PHE A 542 40.14 -13.91 -24.97
CA PHE A 542 40.40 -13.88 -23.53
C PHE A 542 41.30 -15.03 -23.09
N GLN A 543 41.00 -16.27 -23.52
CA GLN A 543 41.83 -17.44 -23.21
C GLN A 543 43.27 -17.27 -23.72
N THR A 544 43.44 -16.76 -24.95
CA THR A 544 44.77 -16.50 -25.52
C THR A 544 45.53 -15.43 -24.73
N THR A 545 44.84 -14.36 -24.30
CA THR A 545 45.44 -13.29 -23.50
C THR A 545 45.83 -13.78 -22.10
N LEU A 546 45.02 -14.66 -21.51
CA LEU A 546 45.29 -15.28 -20.21
C LEU A 546 46.56 -16.12 -20.24
N CYS A 547 46.77 -16.90 -21.30
CA CYS A 547 47.98 -17.71 -21.48
C CYS A 547 49.27 -16.87 -21.61
N ASN A 548 49.14 -15.61 -22.02
CA ASN A 548 50.27 -14.72 -22.30
C ASN A 548 50.53 -13.66 -21.20
N THR A 549 49.71 -13.63 -20.14
CA THR A 549 49.79 -12.62 -19.09
C THR A 549 50.59 -13.11 -17.89
N GLY A 550 51.63 -12.35 -17.49
CA GLY A 550 52.45 -12.63 -16.31
C GLY A 550 52.03 -11.89 -15.03
N ASP A 551 51.06 -10.97 -15.12
CA ASP A 551 50.56 -10.17 -13.98
C ASP A 551 49.39 -10.89 -13.28
N THR A 552 49.57 -11.22 -12.00
CA THR A 552 48.57 -11.93 -11.19
C THR A 552 47.28 -11.15 -10.98
N LYS A 553 47.31 -9.81 -10.95
CA LYS A 553 46.09 -9.01 -10.82
C LYS A 553 45.28 -9.02 -12.12
N GLU A 554 45.95 -8.89 -13.25
CA GLU A 554 45.32 -8.93 -14.56
C GLU A 554 44.79 -10.33 -14.89
N THR A 555 45.52 -11.38 -14.52
CA THR A 555 45.04 -12.77 -14.63
C THR A 555 43.73 -12.98 -13.87
N ASN A 556 43.63 -12.51 -12.62
CA ASN A 556 42.39 -12.63 -11.84
C ASN A 556 41.22 -11.85 -12.46
N ARG A 557 41.48 -10.65 -12.99
CA ARG A 557 40.48 -9.85 -13.71
C ARG A 557 39.96 -10.58 -14.95
N LEU A 558 40.86 -11.11 -15.77
CA LEU A 558 40.52 -11.83 -17.00
C LEU A 558 39.82 -13.16 -16.71
N ILE A 559 40.16 -13.87 -15.63
CA ILE A 559 39.43 -15.08 -15.19
C ILE A 559 37.97 -14.72 -14.86
N SER A 560 37.76 -13.65 -14.10
CA SER A 560 36.40 -13.20 -13.74
C SER A 560 35.60 -12.81 -14.99
N GLU A 561 36.20 -12.05 -15.90
CA GLU A 561 35.55 -11.64 -17.14
C GLU A 561 35.25 -12.84 -18.05
N LEU A 562 36.20 -13.76 -18.20
CA LEU A 562 35.99 -15.01 -18.95
C LEU A 562 34.80 -15.79 -18.41
N GLY A 563 34.68 -15.92 -17.07
CA GLY A 563 33.53 -16.57 -16.44
C GLY A 563 32.19 -15.90 -16.78
N VAL A 564 32.15 -14.58 -16.89
CA VAL A 564 30.95 -13.84 -17.33
C VAL A 564 30.63 -14.16 -18.80
N GLN A 565 31.63 -14.12 -19.68
CA GLN A 565 31.44 -14.41 -21.11
C GLN A 565 30.99 -15.87 -21.35
N GLU A 566 31.55 -16.83 -20.60
CA GLU A 566 31.16 -18.24 -20.65
C GLU A 566 29.72 -18.45 -20.13
N SER A 567 29.33 -17.76 -19.05
CA SER A 567 27.95 -17.77 -18.54
C SER A 567 26.96 -17.26 -19.59
N ILE A 568 27.32 -16.18 -20.29
CA ILE A 568 26.53 -15.63 -21.40
C ILE A 568 26.41 -16.64 -22.54
N MET A 569 27.52 -17.26 -22.95
CA MET A 569 27.52 -18.28 -24.01
C MET A 569 26.57 -19.44 -23.68
N LEU A 570 26.54 -19.91 -22.43
CA LEU A 570 25.60 -20.95 -22.00
C LEU A 570 24.13 -20.54 -22.21
N ARG A 571 23.79 -19.27 -21.93
CA ARG A 571 22.43 -18.75 -22.18
C ARG A 571 22.10 -18.72 -23.68
N LEU A 572 23.03 -18.28 -24.53
CA LEU A 572 22.84 -18.26 -25.98
C LEU A 572 22.70 -19.68 -26.55
N ARG A 573 23.49 -20.64 -26.06
CA ARG A 573 23.38 -22.06 -26.47
C ARG A 573 22.07 -22.70 -26.04
N LEU A 574 21.54 -22.35 -24.86
CA LEU A 574 20.20 -22.78 -24.46
C LEU A 574 19.13 -22.25 -25.42
N LEU A 575 19.24 -20.99 -25.84
CA LEU A 575 18.34 -20.39 -26.82
C LEU A 575 18.44 -21.08 -28.19
N GLU A 576 19.65 -21.37 -28.66
CA GLU A 576 19.93 -22.08 -29.91
C GLU A 576 19.35 -23.50 -29.92
N MET A 577 19.56 -24.27 -28.84
CA MET A 577 18.99 -25.61 -28.72
C MET A 577 17.46 -25.58 -28.78
N THR A 578 16.85 -24.64 -28.04
CA THR A 578 15.38 -24.50 -28.02
C THR A 578 14.85 -24.05 -29.39
N PHE A 579 15.57 -23.16 -30.07
CA PHE A 579 15.28 -22.72 -31.43
C PHE A 579 15.29 -23.89 -32.42
N HIS A 580 16.35 -24.70 -32.43
CA HIS A 580 16.47 -25.84 -33.35
C HIS A 580 15.36 -26.89 -33.14
N GLN A 581 15.02 -27.18 -31.88
CA GLN A 581 13.90 -28.08 -31.59
C GLN A 581 12.58 -27.52 -32.12
N THR A 582 12.35 -26.21 -31.93
CA THR A 582 11.14 -25.53 -32.41
C THR A 582 11.04 -25.57 -33.93
N GLN A 583 12.14 -25.22 -34.61
CA GLN A 583 12.22 -25.23 -36.07
C GLN A 583 12.00 -26.63 -36.64
N THR A 584 12.56 -27.66 -36.00
CA THR A 584 12.38 -29.05 -36.43
C THR A 584 10.92 -29.48 -36.38
N LEU A 585 10.21 -29.19 -35.27
CA LEU A 585 8.79 -29.52 -35.14
C LEU A 585 7.92 -28.73 -36.13
N TYR A 586 8.25 -27.46 -36.37
CA TYR A 586 7.56 -26.63 -37.34
C TYR A 586 7.67 -27.20 -38.77
N LEU A 587 8.87 -27.56 -39.22
CA LEU A 587 9.10 -28.16 -40.54
C LEU A 587 8.41 -29.52 -40.69
N GLN A 588 8.40 -30.33 -39.62
CA GLN A 588 7.64 -31.60 -39.60
C GLN A 588 6.14 -31.35 -39.79
N PHE A 589 5.59 -30.31 -39.18
CA PHE A 589 4.18 -29.96 -39.33
C PHE A 589 3.86 -29.48 -40.76
N GLU A 590 4.67 -28.58 -41.33
CA GLU A 590 4.47 -28.10 -42.71
C GLU A 590 4.44 -29.25 -43.72
N SER A 591 5.40 -30.17 -43.64
CA SER A 591 5.47 -31.32 -44.54
C SER A 591 4.25 -32.25 -44.46
N THR A 592 3.59 -32.35 -43.29
CA THR A 592 2.33 -33.09 -43.14
C THR A 592 1.08 -32.34 -43.58
N SER A 593 1.15 -31.02 -43.79
CA SER A 593 0.00 -30.19 -44.20
C SER A 593 -0.16 -30.05 -45.73
N TYR A 594 0.85 -30.47 -46.50
CA TYR A 594 0.87 -30.51 -47.96
C TYR A 594 0.57 -31.92 -48.54
N MET A 595 0.29 -32.90 -47.69
CA MET A 595 -0.30 -34.20 -48.05
C MET A 595 -1.76 -34.23 -47.62
#